data_AF-A0AAV4BEB9-F1
#
_entry.id   AF-A0AAV4BEB9-F1
#
_cell.length_a   1.000
_cell.length_b   1.000
_cell.length_c   1.000
_cell.angle_alpha   90.00
_cell.angle_beta   90.00
_cell.angle_gamma   90.00
#
_symmetry.space_group_name_H-M   'P 1'
#
loop_
_entity.id
_entity.type
_entity.pdbx_description
1 polymer ?
#
loop_
_entity_poly.entity_id
_entity_poly.type
_entity_poly.pdbx_seq_one_letter_code
_entity_poly.pdbx_strand_id
1 'polypeptide(L)'
;MSFRIYGVSKPTLRRHRLNKNEFAKGGIKVREIVDNLPSTIEDDLVQNILMFESMMFGFTRKDLISLAYQMAEMNGLPHNFNQDKKLAGKDWFTSFLKRHYFISLRQAEPTTVAKTAGLNRTAVNL
;
A
#
# COMPACT_ATOMS: atom_id res chain seq x y z
N MET A 1 -43.69 -19.97 -17.47
CA MET A 1 -43.03 -20.97 -16.60
C MET A 1 -42.32 -20.26 -15.45
N SER A 2 -42.53 -20.74 -14.23
CA SER A 2 -42.53 -19.97 -12.98
C SER A 2 -41.17 -19.54 -12.42
N PHE A 3 -41.10 -18.26 -12.05
CA PHE A 3 -40.03 -17.56 -11.34
C PHE A 3 -39.77 -18.04 -9.90
N ARG A 4 -40.77 -18.71 -9.32
CA ARG A 4 -40.85 -19.02 -7.89
C ARG A 4 -40.15 -20.32 -7.50
N ILE A 5 -39.68 -21.12 -8.46
CA ILE A 5 -39.18 -22.48 -8.22
C ILE A 5 -37.70 -22.46 -7.80
N TYR A 6 -36.94 -21.43 -8.19
CA TYR A 6 -35.48 -21.38 -7.97
C TYR A 6 -35.02 -20.26 -7.03
N GLY A 7 -35.93 -19.45 -6.45
CA GLY A 7 -35.57 -18.35 -5.53
C GLY A 7 -34.71 -17.22 -6.13
N VAL A 8 -34.38 -17.27 -7.42
CA VAL A 8 -33.53 -16.29 -8.11
C VAL A 8 -34.39 -15.17 -8.68
N SER A 9 -33.94 -13.91 -8.58
CA SER A 9 -34.74 -12.74 -8.97
C SER A 9 -34.86 -12.50 -10.51
N LYS A 10 -35.96 -11.91 -11.00
CA LYS A 10 -36.25 -11.74 -12.45
C LYS A 10 -35.17 -10.89 -13.11
N PRO A 11 -34.72 -9.80 -12.47
CA PRO A 11 -33.56 -9.06 -12.97
C PRO A 11 -32.28 -9.91 -13.03
N THR A 12 -32.04 -10.82 -12.08
CA THR A 12 -30.88 -11.74 -12.12
C THR A 12 -30.92 -12.65 -13.34
N LEU A 13 -32.06 -13.28 -13.63
CA LEU A 13 -32.23 -14.09 -14.83
C LEU A 13 -32.08 -13.28 -16.13
N ARG A 14 -32.60 -12.04 -16.15
CA ARG A 14 -32.46 -11.14 -17.29
C ARG A 14 -30.99 -10.74 -17.52
N ARG A 15 -30.23 -10.48 -16.46
CA ARG A 15 -28.78 -10.20 -16.54
C ARG A 15 -28.01 -11.41 -17.08
N HIS A 16 -28.30 -12.62 -16.59
CA HIS A 16 -27.69 -13.86 -17.08
C HIS A 16 -28.03 -14.14 -18.55
N ARG A 17 -29.30 -14.01 -18.95
CA ARG A 17 -29.75 -14.27 -20.32
C ARG A 17 -29.14 -13.32 -21.34
N LEU A 18 -28.88 -12.07 -20.94
CA LEU A 18 -28.25 -11.06 -21.78
C LEU A 18 -26.71 -11.17 -21.79
N ASN A 19 -26.12 -12.21 -21.18
CA ASN A 19 -24.68 -12.36 -20.98
C ASN A 19 -23.99 -11.12 -20.37
N LYS A 20 -24.72 -10.20 -19.73
CA LYS A 20 -24.17 -8.99 -19.08
C LYS A 20 -23.36 -9.30 -17.82
N ASN A 21 -23.04 -10.57 -17.59
CA ASN A 21 -22.28 -11.10 -16.48
C ASN A 21 -20.89 -11.57 -16.94
N GLU A 22 -20.34 -10.98 -18.00
CA GLU A 22 -18.97 -11.22 -18.48
C GLU A 22 -17.94 -10.97 -17.36
N PHE A 23 -18.25 -10.06 -16.44
CA PHE A 23 -17.42 -9.72 -15.27
C PHE A 23 -17.56 -10.67 -14.06
N ALA A 24 -18.38 -11.73 -14.14
CA ALA A 24 -18.60 -12.63 -13.01
C ALA A 24 -18.80 -14.10 -13.43
N LYS A 25 -17.97 -14.59 -14.36
CA LYS A 25 -17.77 -16.03 -14.53
C LYS A 25 -16.65 -16.52 -13.61
N GLY A 26 -17.03 -17.25 -12.56
CA GLY A 26 -16.31 -18.43 -12.05
C GLY A 26 -14.88 -18.30 -11.49
N GLY A 27 -14.24 -17.14 -11.53
CA GLY A 27 -12.98 -16.91 -10.83
C GLY A 27 -13.23 -16.33 -9.44
N ILE A 28 -12.35 -16.63 -8.48
CA ILE A 28 -12.10 -15.70 -7.37
C ILE A 28 -12.02 -14.31 -8.00
N LYS A 29 -12.75 -13.31 -7.49
CA LYS A 29 -12.49 -11.91 -7.84
C LYS A 29 -11.12 -11.55 -7.27
N VAL A 30 -10.05 -12.09 -7.85
CA VAL A 30 -8.78 -11.41 -7.88
C VAL A 30 -9.09 -10.26 -8.81
N ARG A 31 -9.57 -9.15 -8.22
CA ARG A 31 -9.27 -7.85 -8.78
C ARG A 31 -7.78 -7.97 -9.05
N GLU A 32 -7.36 -8.06 -10.31
CA GLU A 32 -5.96 -7.91 -10.66
C GLU A 32 -5.63 -6.51 -10.15
N ILE A 33 -5.26 -6.46 -8.89
CA ILE A 33 -4.90 -5.27 -8.19
C ILE A 33 -3.55 -4.97 -8.81
N VAL A 34 -3.57 -4.17 -9.86
CA VAL A 34 -2.40 -3.48 -10.43
C VAL A 34 -1.79 -2.52 -9.39
N ASP A 35 -2.32 -2.50 -8.16
CA ASP A 35 -1.69 -1.78 -7.05
C ASP A 35 -0.40 -2.46 -6.59
N ASN A 36 -0.12 -3.73 -6.95
CA ASN A 36 1.13 -4.39 -6.53
C ASN A 36 2.29 -4.06 -7.48
N LEU A 37 3.36 -3.52 -6.90
CA LEU A 37 4.65 -3.37 -7.57
C LEU A 37 5.16 -4.76 -7.98
N PRO A 38 5.88 -4.88 -9.12
CA PRO A 38 6.55 -6.13 -9.48
C PRO A 38 7.49 -6.58 -8.36
N SER A 39 7.61 -7.90 -8.15
CA SER A 39 8.46 -8.47 -7.09
C SER A 39 9.88 -7.90 -7.10
N THR A 40 10.45 -7.67 -8.29
CA THR A 40 11.80 -7.09 -8.45
C THR A 40 11.94 -5.71 -7.81
N ILE A 41 10.89 -4.87 -7.93
CA ILE A 41 10.87 -3.54 -7.34
C ILE A 41 10.52 -3.61 -5.85
N GLU A 42 9.67 -4.57 -5.44
CA GLU A 42 9.41 -4.80 -4.02
C GLU A 42 10.69 -5.24 -3.28
N ASP A 43 11.49 -6.12 -3.87
CA ASP A 43 12.78 -6.54 -3.32
C ASP A 43 13.75 -5.36 -3.19
N ASP A 44 13.86 -4.51 -4.21
CA ASP A 44 14.69 -3.31 -4.14
C ASP A 44 14.19 -2.33 -3.06
N LEU A 45 12.88 -2.16 -2.93
CA LEU A 45 12.28 -1.35 -1.86
C LEU A 45 12.64 -1.91 -0.47
N VAL A 46 12.60 -3.24 -0.30
CA VAL A 46 12.98 -3.90 0.95
C VAL A 46 14.46 -3.65 1.28
N GLN A 47 15.34 -3.77 0.29
CA GLN A 47 16.79 -3.51 0.48
C GLN A 47 17.04 -2.06 0.90
N ASN A 48 16.35 -1.11 0.27
CA ASN A 48 16.43 0.30 0.66
C ASN A 48 16.00 0.50 2.12
N ILE A 49 14.89 -0.11 2.54
CA ILE A 49 14.40 -0.02 3.92
C ILE A 49 15.43 -0.57 4.92
N LEU A 50 16.00 -1.75 4.63
CA LEU A 50 17.03 -2.37 5.48
C LEU A 50 18.30 -1.51 5.56
N MET A 51 18.70 -0.88 4.44
CA MET A 51 19.83 0.04 4.40
C MET A 51 19.58 1.26 5.30
N PHE A 52 18.39 1.87 5.24
CA PHE A 52 18.04 2.99 6.12
C PHE A 52 17.97 2.59 7.59
N GLU A 53 17.46 1.39 7.89
CA GLU A 53 17.44 0.85 9.25
C GLU A 53 18.86 0.65 9.80
N SER A 54 19.79 0.17 8.98
CA SER A 54 21.21 0.01 9.36
C SER A 54 21.88 1.34 9.70
N MET A 55 21.44 2.43 9.05
CA MET A 55 21.89 3.79 9.29
C MET A 55 21.18 4.47 10.48
N MET A 56 20.37 3.73 11.25
CA MET A 56 19.58 4.22 12.38
C MET A 56 18.59 5.32 12.01
N PHE A 57 18.25 5.47 10.72
CA PHE A 57 17.17 6.35 10.30
C PHE A 57 15.83 5.67 10.60
N GLY A 58 14.99 6.34 11.39
CA GLY A 58 13.63 5.87 11.65
C GLY A 58 12.82 5.92 10.36
N PHE A 59 12.40 4.77 9.85
CA PHE A 59 11.58 4.70 8.64
C PHE A 59 10.10 4.74 9.02
N THR A 60 9.40 5.83 8.66
CA THR A 60 7.98 5.96 8.98
C THR A 60 7.11 5.40 7.86
N ARG A 61 5.82 5.14 8.17
CA ARG A 61 4.82 4.76 7.16
C ARG A 61 4.80 5.72 5.96
N LYS A 62 4.93 7.03 6.21
CA LYS A 62 4.87 8.06 5.16
C LYS A 62 6.06 7.95 4.21
N ASP A 63 7.24 7.69 4.75
CA ASP A 63 8.46 7.53 3.97
C ASP A 63 8.36 6.29 3.07
N LEU A 64 7.81 5.19 3.61
CA LEU A 64 7.60 3.96 2.84
C LEU A 64 6.65 4.17 1.65
N ILE A 65 5.47 4.73 1.90
CA ILE A 65 4.48 4.92 0.82
C ILE A 65 4.90 6.00 -0.19
N SER A 66 5.75 6.96 0.23
CA SER A 66 6.36 7.95 -0.67
C SER A 66 7.44 7.31 -1.53
N LEU A 67 8.32 6.51 -0.94
CA LEU A 67 9.37 5.79 -1.65
C LEU A 67 8.78 4.81 -2.67
N ALA A 68 7.74 4.09 -2.30
CA ALA A 68 7.02 3.18 -3.21
C ALA A 68 6.42 3.91 -4.41
N TYR A 69 5.86 5.10 -4.20
CA TYR A 69 5.36 5.94 -5.29
C TYR A 69 6.50 6.37 -6.22
N GLN A 70 7.61 6.85 -5.66
CA GLN A 70 8.77 7.28 -6.44
C GLN A 70 9.37 6.13 -7.24
N MET A 71 9.52 4.96 -6.65
CA MET A 71 9.99 3.76 -7.35
C MET A 71 9.06 3.38 -8.51
N ALA A 72 7.75 3.49 -8.32
CA ALA A 72 6.79 3.20 -9.39
C ALA A 72 6.93 4.19 -10.56
N GLU A 73 7.02 5.49 -10.28
CA GLU A 73 7.20 6.54 -11.29
C GLU A 73 8.55 6.45 -12.00
N MET A 74 9.64 6.22 -11.25
CA MET A 74 11.00 6.09 -11.80
C MET A 74 11.13 4.90 -12.74
N ASN A 75 10.45 3.80 -12.44
CA ASN A 75 10.42 2.61 -13.28
C ASN A 75 9.34 2.68 -14.38
N GLY A 76 8.59 3.78 -14.48
CA GLY A 76 7.51 3.96 -15.46
C GLY A 76 6.39 2.91 -15.33
N LEU A 77 6.17 2.41 -14.11
CA LEU A 77 5.21 1.34 -13.87
C LEU A 77 3.79 1.91 -13.79
N PRO A 78 2.81 1.28 -14.47
CA PRO A 78 1.43 1.66 -14.30
C PRO A 78 0.99 1.39 -12.87
N HIS A 79 0.54 2.42 -12.17
CA HIS A 79 0.09 2.33 -10.79
C HIS A 79 -1.17 3.14 -10.55
N ASN A 80 -1.98 2.72 -9.58
CA ASN A 80 -3.17 3.45 -9.13
C ASN A 80 -2.90 4.28 -7.85
N PHE A 81 -1.64 4.62 -7.60
CA PHE A 81 -1.27 5.48 -6.49
C PHE A 81 -1.78 6.90 -6.67
N ASN A 82 -1.90 7.62 -5.55
CA ASN A 82 -2.43 8.96 -5.56
C ASN A 82 -1.38 9.93 -6.11
N GLN A 83 -1.60 10.44 -7.32
CA GLN A 83 -0.68 11.38 -8.00
C GLN A 83 -0.65 12.77 -7.33
N ASP A 84 -1.77 13.26 -6.80
CA ASP A 84 -1.83 14.57 -6.13
C ASP A 84 -0.98 14.58 -4.86
N LYS A 85 -1.05 13.50 -4.08
CA LYS A 85 -0.32 13.34 -2.82
C LYS A 85 1.07 12.75 -3.02
N LYS A 86 1.32 12.11 -4.16
CA LYS A 86 2.54 11.34 -4.47
C LYS A 86 2.81 10.23 -3.46
N LEU A 87 1.77 9.49 -3.09
CA LEU A 87 1.83 8.44 -2.08
C LEU A 87 1.12 7.18 -2.56
N ALA A 88 1.69 6.03 -2.21
CA ALA A 88 1.01 4.75 -2.32
C ALA A 88 -0.20 4.65 -1.37
N GLY A 89 -1.19 3.85 -1.77
CA GLY A 89 -2.44 3.69 -1.04
C GLY A 89 -2.28 2.95 0.30
N LYS A 90 -3.25 3.16 1.21
CA LYS A 90 -3.31 2.44 2.50
C LYS A 90 -3.44 0.92 2.32
N ASP A 91 -4.24 0.49 1.34
CA ASP A 91 -4.44 -0.91 1.01
C ASP A 91 -3.16 -1.56 0.49
N TRP A 92 -2.41 -0.84 -0.35
CA TRP A 92 -1.10 -1.28 -0.82
C TRP A 92 -0.12 -1.46 0.34
N PHE A 93 0.01 -0.44 1.20
CA PHE A 93 0.88 -0.50 2.38
C PHE A 93 0.57 -1.69 3.29
N THR A 94 -0.72 -1.95 3.52
CA THR A 94 -1.16 -3.07 4.36
C THR A 94 -0.83 -4.41 3.70
N SER A 95 -0.97 -4.51 2.38
CA SER A 95 -0.64 -5.71 1.62
C SER A 95 0.87 -5.94 1.57
N PHE A 96 1.67 -4.88 1.40
CA PHE A 96 3.12 -4.92 1.43
C PHE A 96 3.65 -5.44 2.77
N LEU A 97 3.17 -4.92 3.90
CA LEU A 97 3.57 -5.42 5.22
C LEU A 97 3.14 -6.87 5.49
N LYS A 98 2.03 -7.33 4.90
CA LYS A 98 1.64 -8.75 4.99
C LYS A 98 2.60 -9.67 4.23
N ARG A 99 3.16 -9.21 3.11
CA ARG A 99 4.17 -9.94 2.35
C ARG A 99 5.53 -9.93 3.04
N HIS A 100 5.91 -8.78 3.62
CA HIS A 100 7.20 -8.57 4.27
C HIS A 100 7.04 -8.35 5.77
N TYR A 101 6.58 -9.38 6.49
CA TYR A 101 6.31 -9.31 7.94
C TYR A 101 7.55 -9.03 8.80
N PHE A 102 8.74 -9.21 8.23
CA PHE A 102 10.03 -8.97 8.90
C PHE A 102 10.42 -7.48 8.95
N ILE A 103 9.75 -6.62 8.18
CA ILE A 103 10.00 -5.18 8.20
C ILE A 103 9.37 -4.59 9.46
N SER A 104 10.22 -4.26 10.44
CA SER A 104 9.80 -3.49 11.60
C SER A 104 9.85 -2.00 11.29
N LEU A 105 8.70 -1.42 10.96
CA LEU A 105 8.60 0.03 10.96
C LEU A 105 8.73 0.52 12.40
N ARG A 106 9.82 1.24 12.69
CA ARG A 106 9.91 1.95 13.97
C ARG A 106 8.75 2.92 14.02
N GLN A 107 7.85 2.68 14.97
CA GLN A 107 6.92 3.73 15.37
C GLN A 107 7.79 4.90 15.78
N ALA A 108 7.64 6.05 15.13
CA ALA A 108 8.25 7.27 15.62
C ALA A 108 7.79 7.41 17.07
N GLU A 109 8.67 7.10 18.02
CA GLU A 109 8.36 7.35 19.42
C GLU A 109 8.09 8.85 19.47
N PRO A 110 6.92 9.29 19.97
CA PRO A 110 6.73 10.69 20.22
C PRO A 110 7.85 11.07 21.17
N THR A 111 8.83 11.82 20.67
CA THR A 111 9.86 12.44 21.48
C THR A 111 9.12 13.31 22.48
N THR A 112 8.82 12.75 23.65
CA THR A 112 8.23 13.50 24.74
C THR A 112 9.20 14.65 25.00
N VAL A 113 8.63 15.83 25.20
CA VAL A 113 9.32 17.12 25.41
C VAL A 113 10.59 17.04 26.30
N ALA A 114 10.70 16.03 27.16
CA ALA A 114 11.89 15.70 27.95
C ALA A 114 13.18 15.47 27.14
N LYS A 115 13.14 14.87 25.94
CA LYS A 115 14.34 14.71 25.08
C LYS A 115 14.69 15.99 24.33
N THR A 116 13.71 16.83 23.99
CA THR A 116 13.92 18.13 23.33
C THR A 116 14.49 19.18 24.28
N ALA A 117 14.17 19.09 25.58
CA ALA A 117 14.69 20.01 26.59
C ALA A 117 16.23 19.92 26.78
N GLY A 118 16.84 18.78 26.48
CA GLY A 118 18.31 18.60 26.51
C GLY A 118 19.05 19.11 25.27
N LEU A 119 18.33 19.53 24.22
CA LEU A 119 18.90 20.07 22.98
C LEU A 119 18.83 21.60 22.90
N ASN A 120 18.50 22.29 24.00
CA ASN A 120 18.75 23.72 24.11
C ASN A 120 20.25 23.95 24.20
N ARG A 121 20.84 24.26 23.04
CA ARG A 121 22.16 24.85 22.88
C ARG A 121 22.36 25.92 23.95
N THR A 122 23.13 25.63 24.99
CA THR A 122 23.96 26.67 25.60
C THR A 122 24.87 27.15 24.48
N ALA A 123 24.46 28.24 23.83
CA ALA A 123 25.35 29.02 22.99
C ALA A 123 26.51 29.46 23.90
N VAL A 124 27.56 28.65 23.89
CA VAL A 124 28.84 28.98 24.47
C VAL A 124 29.32 30.24 23.76
N ASN A 125 29.33 31.33 24.50
CA ASN A 125 30.00 32.56 24.09
C ASN A 125 31.50 32.30 24.24
N LEU A 126 32.21 32.26 23.12
CA LEU A 126 33.64 32.54 23.00
C LEU A 126 33.83 33.41 21.75
#